data_AF-A0A327Q315-F1
#
_entry.id   AF-A0A327Q315-F1
#
_cell.length_a   1.000
_cell.length_b   1.000
_cell.length_c   1.000
_cell.angle_alpha   90.00
_cell.angle_beta   90.00
_cell.angle_gamma   90.00
#
_symmetry.space_group_name_H-M   'P 1'
#
loop_
_entity.id
_entity.type
_entity.pdbx_description
1 polymer ?
#
loop_
_entity_poly.entity_id
_entity_poly.type
_entity_poly.pdbx_seq_one_letter_code
_entity_poly.pdbx_strand_id
1 'polypeptide(L)'
;MTIPTYIHRATIEPLMANLQPTSTPIWGGMTPQHMIEHLTAIHHIGCGSPEAPCFTDEAKLPTIREFLRSEVELRQGVISPIFGKDLHPYKHPDLATAKLAFLNAVDIFHQYYQANPGKLHMNPVFGQCSYEDWQLFHKKHNYHHFKQFGLV
;
A
#
# COMPACT_ATOMS: atom_id res chain seq x y z
N MET A 1 15.89 -8.66 10.94
CA MET A 1 16.03 -7.48 10.05
C MET A 1 14.79 -6.63 10.23
N THR A 2 14.93 -5.31 10.31
CA THR A 2 13.82 -4.36 10.41
C THR A 2 13.33 -4.02 9.00
N ILE A 3 12.02 -3.99 8.77
CA ILE A 3 11.45 -3.58 7.49
C ILE A 3 11.88 -2.11 7.24
N PRO A 4 12.46 -1.76 6.08
CA PRO A 4 12.81 -0.37 5.78
C PRO A 4 11.55 0.50 5.53
N THR A 5 11.69 1.81 5.66
CA THR A 5 10.55 2.74 5.56
C THR A 5 10.43 3.34 4.15
N TYR A 6 9.50 2.80 3.37
CA TYR A 6 9.16 3.31 2.03
C TYR A 6 7.76 3.92 2.00
N ILE A 7 7.56 4.97 2.79
CA ILE A 7 6.27 5.67 2.90
C ILE A 7 6.37 7.15 2.55
N HIS A 8 7.54 7.66 2.15
CA HIS A 8 7.72 9.06 1.76
C HIS A 8 8.23 9.14 0.33
N ARG A 9 7.85 10.20 -0.41
CA ARG A 9 8.31 10.44 -1.79
C ARG A 9 9.82 10.26 -1.94
N ALA A 10 10.60 10.87 -1.05
CA ALA A 10 12.07 10.82 -1.09
C ALA A 10 12.66 9.40 -0.99
N THR A 11 11.98 8.45 -0.34
CA THR A 11 12.45 7.06 -0.25
C THR A 11 11.83 6.14 -1.31
N ILE A 12 10.67 6.50 -1.87
CA ILE A 12 9.95 5.72 -2.88
C ILE A 12 10.43 6.06 -4.30
N GLU A 13 10.59 7.34 -4.62
CA GLU A 13 10.90 7.82 -5.96
C GLU A 13 12.18 7.20 -6.56
N PRO A 14 13.31 7.11 -5.81
CA PRO A 14 14.51 6.46 -6.32
C PRO A 14 14.32 4.98 -6.67
N LEU A 15 13.51 4.24 -5.90
CA LEU A 15 13.24 2.82 -6.18
C LEU A 15 12.48 2.65 -7.50
N MET A 16 11.51 3.53 -7.74
CA MET A 16 10.67 3.46 -8.94
C MET A 16 11.41 3.87 -10.22
N ALA A 17 12.56 4.53 -10.13
CA ALA A 17 13.40 4.82 -11.30
C ALA A 17 13.82 3.54 -12.04
N ASN A 18 14.01 2.44 -11.31
CA ASN A 18 14.42 1.15 -11.87
C ASN A 18 13.25 0.30 -12.40
N LEU A 19 12.00 0.70 -12.13
CA LEU A 19 10.81 -0.04 -12.55
C LEU A 19 10.45 0.30 -14.00
N GLN A 20 10.58 -0.65 -14.92
CA GLN A 20 10.27 -0.46 -16.35
C GLN A 20 8.90 -1.05 -16.71
N PRO A 21 8.24 -0.63 -17.80
CA PRO A 21 6.99 -1.24 -18.25
C PRO A 21 7.10 -2.74 -18.51
N THR A 22 8.30 -3.22 -18.87
CA THR A 22 8.63 -4.63 -19.14
C THR A 22 9.12 -5.39 -17.90
N SER A 23 9.22 -4.75 -16.73
CA SER A 23 9.63 -5.44 -15.51
C SER A 23 8.63 -6.54 -15.16
N THR A 24 9.15 -7.74 -14.91
CA THR A 24 8.34 -8.89 -14.49
C THR A 24 8.36 -9.04 -12.97
N PRO A 25 7.22 -9.30 -12.31
CA PRO A 25 7.22 -9.59 -10.88
C PRO A 25 7.92 -10.92 -10.59
N ILE A 26 8.60 -11.01 -9.45
CA ILE A 26 9.21 -12.25 -8.92
C ILE A 26 8.11 -13.24 -8.50
N TRP A 27 6.98 -12.73 -7.99
CA TRP A 27 5.79 -13.53 -7.65
C TRP A 27 4.50 -12.77 -7.95
N GLY A 28 3.39 -13.50 -8.13
CA GLY A 28 2.07 -12.90 -8.41
C GLY A 28 1.90 -12.50 -9.88
N GLY A 29 0.78 -11.83 -10.19
CA GLY A 29 0.37 -11.54 -11.58
C GLY A 29 0.29 -10.06 -11.96
N MET A 30 0.53 -9.13 -11.04
CA MET A 30 0.49 -7.70 -11.35
C MET A 30 1.63 -7.32 -12.30
N THR A 31 1.32 -6.55 -13.33
CA THR A 31 2.35 -5.83 -14.11
C THR A 31 2.88 -4.65 -13.27
N PRO A 32 3.98 -3.99 -13.68
CA PRO A 32 4.48 -2.78 -13.03
C PRO A 32 3.42 -1.70 -12.81
N GLN A 33 2.60 -1.42 -13.83
CA GLN A 33 1.56 -0.39 -13.71
C GLN A 33 0.44 -0.79 -12.76
N HIS A 34 -0.09 -2.03 -12.86
CA HIS A 34 -1.06 -2.56 -11.89
C HIS A 34 -0.56 -2.46 -10.44
N MET A 35 0.71 -2.78 -10.16
CA MET A 35 1.27 -2.67 -8.81
C MET A 35 1.26 -1.22 -8.32
N ILE A 36 1.70 -0.27 -9.15
CA ILE A 36 1.72 1.16 -8.80
C ILE A 36 0.30 1.70 -8.59
N GLU A 37 -0.64 1.35 -9.45
CA GLU A 37 -2.06 1.76 -9.31
C GLU A 37 -2.73 1.14 -8.09
N HIS A 38 -2.40 -0.12 -7.76
CA HIS A 38 -2.82 -0.78 -6.53
C HIS A 38 -2.31 -0.06 -5.29
N LEU A 39 -1.01 0.28 -5.23
CA LEU A 39 -0.45 1.07 -4.13
C LEU A 39 -1.13 2.43 -4.01
N THR A 40 -1.36 3.12 -5.12
CA THR A 40 -2.07 4.42 -5.18
C THR A 40 -3.46 4.32 -4.56
N ALA A 41 -4.25 3.33 -4.97
CA ALA A 41 -5.61 3.14 -4.46
C ALA A 41 -5.63 2.88 -2.95
N ILE A 42 -4.67 2.10 -2.44
CA ILE A 42 -4.55 1.82 -1.01
C ILE A 42 -4.19 3.07 -0.19
N HIS A 43 -3.38 4.00 -0.71
CA HIS A 43 -3.09 5.27 -0.03
C HIS A 43 -4.32 6.18 0.05
N HIS A 44 -5.14 6.21 -1.00
CA HIS A 44 -6.40 6.96 -0.98
C HIS A 44 -7.42 6.36 0.00
N ILE A 45 -7.53 5.03 0.08
CA ILE A 45 -8.33 4.36 1.12
C ILE A 45 -7.82 4.71 2.52
N GLY A 46 -6.50 4.84 2.70
CA GLY A 46 -5.89 5.32 3.94
C GLY A 46 -6.32 6.73 4.35
N CYS A 47 -6.85 7.53 3.42
CA CYS A 47 -7.42 8.85 3.66
C CYS A 47 -8.96 8.84 3.80
N GLY A 48 -9.58 7.66 3.77
CA GLY A 48 -11.04 7.49 3.79
C GLY A 48 -11.72 7.80 2.46
N SER A 49 -11.01 7.73 1.33
CA SER A 49 -11.59 8.05 0.01
C SER A 49 -11.20 7.02 -1.07
N PRO A 50 -12.08 6.07 -1.43
CA PRO A 50 -13.34 5.78 -0.75
C PRO A 50 -13.09 5.17 0.63
N GLU A 51 -14.10 5.24 1.51
CA GLU A 51 -14.12 4.36 2.68
C GLU A 51 -14.22 2.90 2.25
N ALA A 52 -13.55 2.03 3.00
CA ALA A 52 -13.56 0.59 2.78
C ALA A 52 -14.11 -0.14 4.02
N PRO A 53 -14.83 -1.26 3.85
CA PRO A 53 -15.20 -2.10 4.98
C PRO A 53 -13.99 -2.89 5.49
N CYS A 54 -14.02 -3.29 6.76
CA CYS A 54 -13.10 -4.28 7.31
C CYS A 54 -13.64 -5.69 7.04
N PHE A 55 -12.79 -6.58 6.53
CA PHE A 55 -13.13 -7.97 6.22
C PHE A 55 -12.64 -8.96 7.28
N THR A 56 -11.89 -8.48 8.27
CA THR A 56 -11.42 -9.30 9.40
C THR A 56 -12.51 -9.35 10.46
N ASP A 57 -12.84 -10.56 10.93
CA ASP A 57 -13.73 -10.75 12.09
C ASP A 57 -13.26 -9.92 13.29
N GLU A 58 -14.19 -9.23 13.95
CA GLU A 58 -13.87 -8.33 15.07
C GLU A 58 -13.09 -9.04 16.19
N ALA A 59 -13.43 -10.30 16.47
CA ALA A 59 -12.75 -11.14 17.45
C ALA A 59 -11.26 -11.40 17.14
N LYS A 60 -10.84 -11.26 15.87
CA LYS A 60 -9.44 -11.44 15.42
C LYS A 60 -8.65 -10.12 15.36
N LEU A 61 -9.31 -8.98 15.50
CA LEU A 61 -8.67 -7.66 15.42
C LEU A 61 -7.53 -7.47 16.43
N PRO A 62 -7.62 -7.93 17.71
CA PRO A 62 -6.51 -7.81 18.65
C PRO A 62 -5.24 -8.48 18.13
N THR A 63 -5.34 -9.73 17.67
CA THR A 63 -4.20 -10.52 17.18
C THR A 63 -3.63 -9.98 15.87
N ILE A 64 -4.48 -9.61 14.91
CA ILE A 64 -3.97 -9.12 13.61
C ILE A 64 -3.29 -7.75 13.76
N ARG A 65 -3.67 -6.94 14.75
CA ARG A 65 -2.99 -5.68 15.07
C ARG A 65 -1.62 -5.89 15.72
N GLU A 66 -1.39 -7.00 16.42
CA GLU A 66 -0.04 -7.38 16.85
C GLU A 66 0.85 -7.68 15.64
N PHE A 67 0.30 -8.36 14.63
CA PHE A 67 1.02 -8.57 13.37
C PHE A 67 1.37 -7.25 12.67
N LEU A 68 0.45 -6.29 12.61
CA LEU A 68 0.70 -4.94 12.06
C LEU A 68 1.90 -4.24 12.73
N ARG A 69 2.04 -4.39 14.05
CA ARG A 69 3.10 -3.76 14.85
C ARG A 69 4.40 -4.56 14.89
N SER A 70 4.38 -5.82 14.46
CA SER A 70 5.56 -6.67 14.39
C SER A 70 6.46 -6.32 13.19
N GLU A 71 7.63 -6.95 13.08
CA GLU A 71 8.49 -6.89 11.88
C GLU A 71 8.23 -8.05 10.90
N VAL A 72 7.19 -8.85 11.11
CA VAL A 72 6.85 -9.97 10.21
C VAL A 72 6.35 -9.43 8.88
N GLU A 73 6.94 -9.88 7.77
CA GLU A 73 6.57 -9.47 6.42
C GLU A 73 5.19 -10.03 6.00
N LEU A 74 4.54 -9.34 5.06
CA LEU A 74 3.37 -9.90 4.37
C LEU A 74 3.79 -11.11 3.54
N ARG A 75 3.05 -12.22 3.67
CA ARG A 75 3.30 -13.46 2.91
C ARG A 75 3.18 -13.21 1.41
N GLN A 76 4.08 -13.80 0.63
CA GLN A 76 3.98 -13.83 -0.82
C GLN A 76 2.65 -14.45 -1.27
N GLY A 77 2.02 -13.85 -2.27
CA GLY A 77 0.72 -14.30 -2.78
C GLY A 77 -0.48 -13.97 -1.90
N VAL A 78 -0.33 -13.11 -0.88
CA VAL A 78 -1.48 -12.57 -0.15
C VAL A 78 -2.42 -11.86 -1.13
N ILE A 79 -3.72 -12.15 -1.02
CA ILE A 79 -4.76 -11.58 -1.88
C ILE A 79 -5.33 -10.36 -1.18
N SER A 80 -5.49 -9.25 -1.92
CA SER A 80 -6.17 -8.07 -1.41
C SER A 80 -7.63 -8.41 -1.12
N PRO A 81 -8.16 -8.16 0.09
CA PRO A 81 -9.57 -8.41 0.37
C PRO A 81 -10.52 -7.51 -0.43
N ILE A 82 -10.03 -6.36 -0.92
CA ILE A 82 -10.84 -5.40 -1.69
C ILE A 82 -10.73 -5.62 -3.19
N PHE A 83 -9.51 -5.87 -3.67
CA PHE A 83 -9.25 -5.98 -5.12
C PHE A 83 -9.24 -7.43 -5.60
N GLY A 84 -9.30 -8.41 -4.71
CA GLY A 84 -9.21 -9.81 -5.10
C GLY A 84 -7.90 -10.14 -5.82
N LYS A 85 -7.96 -11.15 -6.69
CA LYS A 85 -6.79 -11.68 -7.42
C LYS A 85 -6.68 -11.16 -8.86
N ASP A 86 -7.76 -10.59 -9.39
CA ASP A 86 -7.88 -10.29 -10.81
C ASP A 86 -7.27 -8.93 -11.13
N LEU A 87 -6.70 -8.80 -12.33
CA LEU A 87 -6.17 -7.54 -12.82
C LEU A 87 -7.31 -6.62 -13.24
N HIS A 88 -7.31 -5.42 -12.69
CA HIS A 88 -8.31 -4.41 -13.00
C HIS A 88 -7.84 -3.59 -14.20
N PRO A 89 -8.75 -3.04 -15.03
CA PRO A 89 -8.36 -2.13 -16.10
C PRO A 89 -7.49 -0.99 -15.58
N TYR A 90 -6.47 -0.61 -16.35
CA TYR A 90 -5.62 0.51 -16.00
C TYR A 90 -6.43 1.79 -15.83
N LYS A 91 -6.14 2.51 -14.76
CA LYS A 91 -6.69 3.84 -14.48
C LYS A 91 -5.89 4.95 -15.17
N HIS A 92 -4.62 4.70 -15.46
CA HIS A 92 -3.73 5.65 -16.13
C HIS A 92 -3.31 5.17 -17.53
N PRO A 93 -2.96 6.08 -18.45
CA PRO A 93 -2.57 5.71 -19.80
C PRO A 93 -1.22 4.97 -19.86
N ASP A 94 -0.32 5.21 -18.90
CA ASP A 94 1.01 4.62 -18.88
C ASP A 94 1.61 4.57 -17.46
N LEU A 95 2.72 3.83 -17.34
CA LEU A 95 3.45 3.65 -16.08
C LEU A 95 4.02 4.97 -15.54
N ALA A 96 4.42 5.91 -16.40
CA ALA A 96 5.00 7.17 -15.94
C ALA A 96 3.94 8.03 -15.22
N THR A 97 2.75 8.12 -15.80
CA THR A 97 1.58 8.78 -15.22
C THR A 97 1.15 8.10 -13.93
N ALA A 98 1.14 6.76 -13.90
CA ALA A 98 0.82 6.00 -12.70
C ALA A 98 1.82 6.25 -11.55
N LYS A 99 3.13 6.31 -11.84
CA LYS A 99 4.16 6.63 -10.83
C LYS A 99 3.96 8.02 -10.24
N LEU A 100 3.67 9.01 -11.08
CA LEU A 100 3.39 10.38 -10.60
C LEU A 100 2.15 10.41 -9.71
N ALA A 101 1.07 9.73 -10.12
CA ALA A 101 -0.15 9.62 -9.33
C ALA A 101 0.12 8.96 -7.96
N PHE A 102 0.93 7.91 -7.92
CA PHE A 102 1.31 7.25 -6.68
C PHE A 102 2.09 8.16 -5.73
N LEU A 103 3.11 8.89 -6.23
CA LEU A 103 3.86 9.83 -5.39
C LEU A 103 2.96 10.95 -4.85
N ASN A 104 2.01 11.43 -5.66
CA ASN A 104 1.04 12.42 -5.21
C ASN A 104 0.11 11.84 -4.13
N ALA A 105 -0.34 10.59 -4.26
CA ALA A 105 -1.16 9.92 -3.25
C ALA A 105 -0.41 9.74 -1.92
N VAL A 106 0.89 9.47 -1.96
CA VAL A 106 1.77 9.44 -0.77
C VAL A 106 1.82 10.79 -0.08
N ASP A 107 2.03 11.88 -0.83
CA ASP A 107 2.08 13.22 -0.24
C ASP A 107 0.71 13.63 0.32
N ILE A 108 -0.37 13.35 -0.40
CA ILE A 108 -1.75 13.59 0.04
C ILE A 108 -2.03 12.87 1.36
N PHE A 109 -1.60 11.61 1.51
CA PHE A 109 -1.79 10.85 2.73
C PHE A 109 -1.18 11.57 3.95
N HIS A 110 0.06 12.03 3.85
CA HIS A 110 0.70 12.76 4.94
C HIS A 110 0.06 14.13 5.20
N GLN A 111 -0.22 14.90 4.15
CA GLN A 111 -0.86 16.20 4.28
C GLN A 111 -2.27 16.09 4.89
N TYR A 112 -3.02 15.05 4.52
CA TYR A 112 -4.34 14.78 5.06
C TYR A 112 -4.29 14.61 6.58
N TYR A 113 -3.41 13.76 7.10
CA TYR A 113 -3.30 13.51 8.53
C TYR A 113 -2.65 14.68 9.30
N GLN A 114 -1.79 15.46 8.66
CA GLN A 114 -1.29 16.71 9.23
C GLN A 114 -2.42 17.73 9.41
N ALA A 115 -3.31 17.86 8.41
CA ALA A 115 -4.45 18.77 8.47
C ALA A 115 -5.59 18.25 9.37
N ASN A 116 -5.64 16.94 9.62
CA ASN A 116 -6.70 16.28 10.37
C ASN A 116 -6.14 15.37 11.48
N PRO A 117 -5.47 15.94 12.51
CA PRO A 117 -4.87 15.16 13.58
C PRO A 117 -5.93 14.34 14.34
N GLY A 118 -5.60 13.09 14.63
CA GLY A 118 -6.49 12.18 15.37
C GLY A 118 -7.63 11.56 14.55
N LYS A 119 -7.72 11.81 13.24
CA LYS A 119 -8.67 11.07 12.38
C LYS A 119 -8.33 9.59 12.37
N LEU A 120 -9.38 8.78 12.29
CA LEU A 120 -9.28 7.33 12.14
C LEU A 120 -9.96 6.95 10.82
N HIS A 121 -9.35 6.03 10.08
CA HIS A 121 -9.91 5.48 8.85
C HIS A 121 -9.90 3.97 8.88
N MET A 122 -10.92 3.37 8.26
CA MET A 122 -11.08 1.93 8.22
C MET A 122 -10.03 1.30 7.30
N ASN A 123 -9.18 0.45 7.87
CA ASN A 123 -8.32 -0.44 7.11
C ASN A 123 -9.05 -1.76 6.82
N PRO A 124 -8.93 -2.32 5.60
CA PRO A 124 -9.69 -3.52 5.20
C PRO A 124 -9.34 -4.78 5.99
N VAL A 125 -8.18 -4.80 6.65
CA VAL A 125 -7.69 -5.93 7.44
C VAL A 125 -7.59 -5.58 8.93
N PHE A 126 -7.18 -4.36 9.26
CA PHE A 126 -6.82 -3.98 10.63
C PHE A 126 -7.91 -3.20 11.39
N GLY A 127 -9.08 -3.00 10.77
CA GLY A 127 -10.19 -2.25 11.36
C GLY A 127 -9.92 -0.75 11.38
N GLN A 128 -10.50 0.00 12.32
CA GLN A 128 -10.18 1.43 12.48
C GLN A 128 -8.70 1.60 12.82
N CYS A 129 -8.02 2.42 12.03
CA CYS A 129 -6.59 2.70 12.15
C CYS A 129 -6.35 4.20 12.27
N SER A 130 -5.43 4.57 13.18
CA SER A 130 -4.88 5.92 13.25
C SER A 130 -3.90 6.18 12.09
N TYR A 131 -3.37 7.39 12.05
CA TYR A 131 -2.28 7.74 11.15
C TYR A 131 -1.08 6.78 11.30
N GLU A 132 -0.67 6.52 12.53
CA GLU A 132 0.47 5.66 12.86
C GLU A 132 0.22 4.21 12.43
N ASP A 133 -0.99 3.68 12.67
CA ASP A 133 -1.37 2.34 12.22
C ASP A 133 -1.33 2.24 10.68
N TRP A 134 -1.83 3.25 9.97
CA TRP A 134 -1.75 3.31 8.50
C TRP A 134 -0.32 3.43 7.99
N GLN A 135 0.54 4.19 8.66
CA GLN A 135 1.96 4.27 8.31
C GLN A 135 2.65 2.91 8.47
N LEU A 136 2.38 2.16 9.55
CA LEU A 136 2.87 0.80 9.74
C LEU A 136 2.40 -0.14 8.63
N PHE A 137 1.14 0.00 8.22
CA PHE A 137 0.59 -0.79 7.13
C PHE A 137 1.25 -0.44 5.79
N HIS A 138 1.32 0.84 5.43
CA HIS A 138 1.99 1.28 4.20
C HIS A 138 3.46 0.88 4.15
N LYS A 139 4.16 0.91 5.28
CA LYS A 139 5.53 0.41 5.40
C LYS A 139 5.63 -1.05 4.97
N LYS A 140 4.80 -1.94 5.55
CA LYS A 140 4.77 -3.36 5.20
C LYS A 140 4.32 -3.61 3.77
N HIS A 141 3.28 -2.89 3.34
CA HIS A 141 2.62 -3.09 2.05
C HIS A 141 3.48 -2.62 0.87
N ASN A 142 4.05 -1.42 0.97
CA ASN A 142 4.94 -0.88 -0.06
C ASN A 142 6.21 -1.74 -0.16
N TYR A 143 6.81 -2.12 0.98
CA TYR A 143 7.95 -3.02 0.99
C TYR A 143 7.63 -4.38 0.33
N HIS A 144 6.48 -4.99 0.63
CA HIS A 144 6.06 -6.23 -0.02
C HIS A 144 6.04 -6.10 -1.55
N HIS A 145 5.43 -5.03 -2.06
CA HIS A 145 5.32 -4.82 -3.51
C HIS A 145 6.63 -4.36 -4.17
N PHE A 146 7.50 -3.64 -3.47
CA PHE A 146 8.83 -3.32 -4.01
C PHE A 146 9.72 -4.56 -4.07
N LYS A 147 9.66 -5.42 -3.05
CA LYS A 147 10.34 -6.72 -3.05
C LYS A 147 9.78 -7.65 -4.14
N GLN A 148 8.47 -7.57 -4.41
CA GLN A 148 7.82 -8.31 -5.50
C GLN A 148 8.45 -8.01 -6.87
N PHE A 149 8.97 -6.80 -7.07
CA PHE A 149 9.63 -6.38 -8.32
C PHE A 149 11.15 -6.30 -8.20
N GLY A 150 11.74 -6.82 -7.12
CA GLY A 150 13.19 -6.81 -6.90
C GLY A 150 13.79 -5.41 -6.79
N LEU A 151 13.00 -4.42 -6.35
CA LEU A 151 13.47 -3.05 -6.16
C LEU A 151 14.21 -2.88 -4.82
N VAL A 152 14.02 -3.81 -3.89
CA VAL A 152 14.58 -3.86 -2.52
C VAL A 152 14.87 -5.29 -2.10
#